data_AF-A0A929FSH4-F1
#
_entry.id   AF-A0A929FSH4-F1
#
_cell.length_a   1.000
_cell.length_b   1.000
_cell.length_c   1.000
_cell.angle_alpha   90.00
_cell.angle_beta   90.00
_cell.angle_gamma   90.00
#
_symmetry.space_group_name_H-M   'P 1'
#
loop_
_entity.id
_entity.type
_entity.pdbx_description
1 polymer ?
#
loop_
_entity_poly.entity_id
_entity_poly.type
_entity_poly.pdbx_seq_one_letter_code
_entity_poly.pdbx_strand_id
1 'polypeptide(L)'
;MPISNPDTKSKIFNSLPKKVQSAIVAYAESAELSPDGVIIFAIAHFLELESIREHDSHSHTESTSILNDLPTSLQTEIENYAALYDMPPEFVVELAIAHFLDPDSITFDDCQTRLQRDRLELLRLEKHQRSATVAQRSAMLVP
;
A
#
# COMPACT_ATOMS: atom_id res chain seq x y z
N MET A 1 -8.16 17.16 -21.31
CA MET A 1 -7.80 17.19 -19.88
C MET A 1 -8.71 16.21 -19.17
N PRO A 2 -8.23 15.06 -18.68
CA PRO A 2 -9.08 14.18 -17.88
C PRO A 2 -9.16 14.74 -16.45
N ILE A 3 -10.38 14.79 -15.95
CA ILE A 3 -10.76 15.30 -14.63
C ILE A 3 -10.42 14.18 -13.64
N SER A 4 -9.37 14.36 -12.83
CA SER A 4 -9.13 13.52 -11.67
C SER A 4 -10.24 13.81 -10.65
N ASN A 5 -11.21 12.91 -10.52
CA ASN A 5 -12.22 12.98 -9.47
C ASN A 5 -11.50 12.92 -8.10
N PRO A 6 -11.62 13.95 -7.24
CA PRO A 6 -10.95 13.99 -5.95
C PRO A 6 -11.64 13.17 -4.84
N ASP A 7 -12.76 12.50 -5.14
CA ASP A 7 -13.74 12.06 -4.12
C ASP A 7 -13.92 10.54 -3.98
N THR A 8 -13.09 9.71 -4.60
CA THR A 8 -13.18 8.25 -4.43
C THR A 8 -12.08 7.74 -3.51
N LYS A 9 -11.98 8.30 -2.30
CA LYS A 9 -11.10 7.73 -1.26
C LYS A 9 -11.67 6.37 -0.84
N SER A 10 -10.84 5.32 -0.88
CA SER A 10 -11.25 3.97 -0.49
C SER A 10 -11.83 3.92 0.94
N LYS A 11 -12.66 2.90 1.24
CA LYS A 11 -13.15 2.68 2.60
C LYS A 11 -12.00 2.45 3.57
N ILE A 12 -10.91 1.86 3.09
CA ILE A 12 -9.66 1.70 3.83
C ILE A 12 -9.17 3.07 4.31
N PHE A 13 -8.94 4.03 3.40
CA PHE A 13 -8.48 5.37 3.78
C PHE A 13 -9.41 6.02 4.82
N ASN A 14 -10.74 5.91 4.63
CA ASN A 14 -11.71 6.53 5.53
C ASN A 14 -11.78 5.88 6.92
N SER A 15 -11.38 4.61 7.04
CA SER A 15 -11.33 3.88 8.32
C SER A 15 -10.08 4.18 9.15
N LEU A 16 -9.04 4.78 8.55
CA LEU A 16 -7.78 5.06 9.24
C LEU A 16 -7.92 6.19 10.28
N PRO A 17 -7.09 6.20 11.34
CA PRO A 17 -7.04 7.33 12.28
C PRO A 17 -6.65 8.63 11.58
N LYS A 18 -7.18 9.78 12.05
CA LYS A 18 -6.94 11.09 11.40
C LYS A 18 -5.46 11.43 11.22
N LYS A 19 -4.62 11.10 12.20
CA LYS A 19 -3.16 11.33 12.11
C LYS A 19 -2.54 10.58 10.93
N VAL A 20 -2.95 9.32 10.72
CA VAL A 20 -2.49 8.46 9.63
C VAL A 20 -3.01 8.96 8.30
N GLN A 21 -4.29 9.35 8.23
CA GLN A 21 -4.86 9.98 7.03
C GLN A 21 -4.08 11.23 6.61
N SER A 22 -3.76 12.13 7.55
CA SER A 22 -2.97 13.33 7.27
C SER A 22 -1.56 13.00 6.77
N ALA A 23 -0.92 11.97 7.34
CA ALA A 23 0.39 11.51 6.91
C ALA A 23 0.35 10.99 5.45
N ILE A 24 -0.61 10.12 5.15
CA ILE A 24 -0.80 9.56 3.81
C ILE A 24 -1.08 10.67 2.79
N VAL A 25 -1.91 11.65 3.14
CA VAL A 25 -2.16 12.82 2.28
C VAL A 25 -0.87 13.60 2.01
N ALA A 26 -0.05 13.86 3.03
CA ALA A 26 1.21 14.57 2.85
C ALA A 26 2.19 13.81 1.94
N TYR A 27 2.26 12.48 2.06
CA TYR A 27 3.02 11.63 1.14
C TYR A 27 2.45 11.66 -0.28
N ALA A 28 1.13 11.54 -0.41
CA ALA A 28 0.42 11.54 -1.69
C ALA A 28 0.66 12.85 -2.45
N GLU A 29 0.53 13.99 -1.79
CA GLU A 29 0.81 15.32 -2.35
C GLU A 29 2.27 15.45 -2.75
N SER A 30 3.19 15.05 -1.87
CA SER A 30 4.64 15.17 -2.13
C SER A 30 5.15 14.25 -3.24
N ALA A 31 4.51 13.10 -3.42
CA ALA A 31 4.84 12.11 -4.45
C ALA A 31 3.99 12.29 -5.73
N GLU A 32 3.03 13.22 -5.73
CA GLU A 32 2.03 13.38 -6.77
C GLU A 32 1.33 12.04 -7.11
N LEU A 33 0.83 11.38 -6.06
CA LEU A 33 0.05 10.14 -6.10
C LEU A 33 -1.30 10.35 -5.43
N SER A 34 -2.22 9.39 -5.58
CA SER A 34 -3.43 9.36 -4.76
C SER A 34 -3.13 8.76 -3.37
N PRO A 35 -3.91 9.11 -2.33
CA PRO A 35 -3.81 8.47 -1.03
C PRO A 35 -3.93 6.94 -1.09
N ASP A 36 -4.84 6.42 -1.93
CA ASP A 36 -4.99 4.98 -2.15
C ASP A 36 -3.75 4.37 -2.80
N GLY A 37 -3.08 5.10 -3.70
CA GLY A 37 -1.81 4.67 -4.29
C GLY A 37 -0.69 4.53 -3.26
N VAL A 38 -0.63 5.42 -2.28
CA VAL A 38 0.32 5.34 -1.16
C VAL A 38 0.01 4.13 -0.26
N ILE A 39 -1.27 3.88 0.04
CA ILE A 39 -1.69 2.72 0.84
C ILE A 39 -1.32 1.41 0.13
N ILE A 40 -1.68 1.28 -1.15
CA ILE A 40 -1.36 0.08 -1.95
C ILE A 40 0.15 -0.13 -2.02
N PHE A 41 0.93 0.94 -2.23
CA PHE A 41 2.39 0.85 -2.23
C PHE A 41 2.93 0.39 -0.87
N ALA A 42 2.45 0.95 0.24
CA ALA A 42 2.90 0.57 1.58
C ALA A 42 2.68 -0.92 1.86
N ILE A 43 1.49 -1.42 1.54
CA ILE A 43 1.12 -2.83 1.68
C ILE A 43 1.99 -3.72 0.79
N ALA A 44 2.08 -3.40 -0.51
CA ALA A 44 2.87 -4.18 -1.46
C ALA A 44 4.35 -4.23 -1.06
N HIS A 45 4.92 -3.07 -0.69
CA HIS A 45 6.33 -2.98 -0.31
C HIS A 45 6.63 -3.78 0.97
N PHE A 46 5.74 -3.73 1.97
CA PHE A 46 5.88 -4.54 3.18
C PHE A 46 5.84 -6.04 2.86
N LEU A 47 4.85 -6.48 2.10
CA LEU A 47 4.69 -7.89 1.73
C LEU A 47 5.83 -8.38 0.82
N GLU A 48 6.34 -7.55 -0.10
CA GLU A 48 7.52 -7.88 -0.91
C GLU A 48 8.78 -8.04 -0.04
N LEU A 49 9.00 -7.15 0.93
CA LEU A 49 10.15 -7.25 1.84
C LEU A 49 10.12 -8.55 2.65
N GLU A 50 8.94 -8.98 3.07
CA GLU A 50 8.76 -10.20 3.86
C GLU A 50 8.68 -11.46 2.96
N SER A 51 8.13 -11.36 1.75
CA SER A 51 8.13 -12.45 0.75
C SER A 51 9.54 -12.82 0.28
N ILE A 52 10.45 -11.84 0.20
CA ILE A 52 11.89 -12.12 -0.04
C ILE A 52 12.51 -12.92 1.12
N ARG A 53 11.94 -12.83 2.33
CA ARG A 53 12.45 -13.52 3.52
C ARG A 53 11.89 -14.93 3.68
N GLU A 54 10.66 -15.18 3.22
CA GLU A 54 9.98 -16.45 3.47
C GLU A 54 9.31 -16.98 2.21
N HIS A 55 10.01 -17.90 1.54
CA HIS A 55 9.53 -18.60 0.37
C HIS A 55 8.97 -19.96 0.80
N ASP A 56 7.74 -20.01 1.31
CA ASP A 56 6.83 -21.16 1.15
C ASP A 56 5.49 -20.96 1.89
N SER A 57 4.39 -21.04 1.12
CA SER A 57 3.10 -21.68 1.46
C SER A 57 1.87 -20.83 1.11
N HIS A 58 1.03 -21.39 0.25
CA HIS A 58 -0.28 -20.87 -0.14
C HIS A 58 -1.38 -21.41 0.79
N SER A 59 -2.25 -20.54 1.31
CA SER A 59 -3.59 -20.94 1.76
C SER A 59 -4.60 -19.84 1.47
N HIS A 60 -5.67 -20.20 0.77
CA HIS A 60 -6.73 -19.29 0.34
C HIS A 60 -7.81 -19.22 1.43
N THR A 61 -8.18 -18.01 1.85
CA THR A 61 -9.31 -17.79 2.77
C THR A 61 -10.21 -16.68 2.24
N GLU A 62 -11.43 -16.57 2.75
CA GLU A 62 -12.40 -15.60 2.25
C GLU A 62 -12.24 -14.25 2.96
N SER A 63 -12.06 -13.20 2.16
CA SER A 63 -11.66 -11.86 2.59
C SER A 63 -12.73 -11.11 3.39
N THR A 64 -12.29 -10.39 4.41
CA THR A 64 -13.14 -9.51 5.24
C THR A 64 -13.41 -8.17 4.54
N SER A 65 -14.47 -7.49 5.00
CA SER A 65 -15.14 -6.38 4.30
C SER A 65 -14.28 -5.16 3.96
N ILE A 66 -13.09 -4.99 4.56
CA ILE A 66 -12.19 -3.85 4.35
C ILE A 66 -11.13 -4.11 3.28
N LEU A 67 -10.77 -5.39 3.06
CA LEU A 67 -9.78 -5.80 2.06
C LEU A 67 -10.31 -5.76 0.64
N ASN A 68 -11.64 -5.75 0.47
CA ASN A 68 -12.32 -5.72 -0.83
C ASN A 68 -11.94 -4.53 -1.72
N ASP A 69 -11.44 -3.43 -1.15
CA ASP A 69 -10.98 -2.27 -1.90
C ASP A 69 -9.53 -2.42 -2.43
N LEU A 70 -8.82 -3.48 -2.03
CA LEU A 70 -7.47 -3.78 -2.52
C LEU A 70 -7.50 -4.66 -3.78
N PRO A 71 -6.44 -4.63 -4.62
CA PRO A 71 -6.25 -5.63 -5.67
C PRO A 71 -6.28 -7.06 -5.11
N THR A 72 -6.93 -7.99 -5.82
CA THR A 72 -7.07 -9.40 -5.39
C THR A 72 -5.72 -10.08 -5.09
N SER A 73 -4.66 -9.70 -5.81
CA SER A 73 -3.31 -10.18 -5.53
C SER A 73 -2.82 -9.77 -4.14
N LEU A 74 -3.06 -8.53 -3.73
CA LEU A 74 -2.72 -8.05 -2.39
C LEU A 74 -3.62 -8.66 -1.32
N GLN A 75 -4.91 -8.85 -1.59
CA GLN A 75 -5.80 -9.55 -0.65
C GLN A 75 -5.26 -10.95 -0.34
N THR A 76 -4.84 -11.69 -1.37
CA THR A 76 -4.28 -13.05 -1.23
C THR A 76 -2.97 -13.03 -0.43
N GLU A 77 -2.06 -12.10 -0.73
CA GLU A 77 -0.79 -11.99 0.00
C GLU A 77 -0.98 -11.59 1.47
N ILE A 78 -1.91 -10.67 1.73
CA ILE A 78 -2.29 -10.28 3.09
C ILE A 78 -2.81 -11.50 3.86
N GLU A 79 -3.69 -12.29 3.26
CA GLU A 79 -4.24 -13.49 3.90
C GLU A 79 -3.18 -14.56 4.16
N ASN A 80 -2.27 -14.79 3.20
CA ASN A 80 -1.17 -15.72 3.39
C ASN A 80 -0.28 -15.29 4.55
N TYR A 81 0.11 -14.02 4.60
CA TYR A 81 0.92 -13.47 5.69
C TYR A 81 0.18 -13.56 7.03
N ALA A 82 -1.11 -13.20 7.05
CA ALA A 82 -1.98 -13.30 8.21
C ALA A 82 -2.03 -14.74 8.76
N ALA A 83 -2.23 -15.73 7.88
CA ALA A 83 -2.26 -17.14 8.26
C ALA A 83 -0.90 -17.64 8.76
N LEU A 84 0.19 -17.25 8.10
CA LEU A 84 1.55 -17.67 8.46
C LEU A 84 1.95 -17.22 9.87
N TYR A 85 1.54 -16.01 10.25
CA TYR A 85 1.87 -15.39 11.53
C TYR A 85 0.74 -15.42 12.56
N ASP A 86 -0.34 -16.17 12.29
CA ASP A 86 -1.54 -16.30 13.15
C ASP A 86 -2.08 -14.94 13.60
N MET A 87 -2.26 -14.02 12.65
CA MET A 87 -2.77 -12.67 12.91
C MET A 87 -3.96 -12.31 12.01
N PRO A 88 -4.82 -11.36 12.40
CA PRO A 88 -5.92 -10.92 11.55
C PRO A 88 -5.43 -10.23 10.26
N PRO A 89 -6.04 -10.49 9.09
CA PRO A 89 -5.70 -9.80 7.84
C PRO A 89 -5.76 -8.26 7.92
N GLU A 90 -6.69 -7.70 8.69
CA GLU A 90 -6.79 -6.26 8.92
C GLU A 90 -5.59 -5.71 9.69
N PHE A 91 -5.04 -6.51 10.61
CA PHE A 91 -3.86 -6.14 11.37
C PHE A 91 -2.61 -6.10 10.48
N VAL A 92 -2.51 -6.97 9.47
CA VAL A 92 -1.43 -6.91 8.46
C VAL A 92 -1.47 -5.58 7.69
N VAL A 93 -2.67 -5.11 7.34
CA VAL A 93 -2.85 -3.80 6.67
C VAL A 93 -2.40 -2.66 7.58
N GLU A 94 -2.82 -2.69 8.85
CA GLU A 94 -2.38 -1.71 9.85
C GLU A 94 -0.86 -1.72 10.01
N LEU A 95 -0.27 -2.90 10.20
CA LEU A 95 1.16 -3.10 10.37
C LEU A 95 1.95 -2.57 9.17
N ALA A 96 1.52 -2.88 7.94
CA ALA A 96 2.19 -2.42 6.73
C ALA A 96 2.15 -0.88 6.60
N ILE A 97 0.99 -0.26 6.85
CA ILE A 97 0.86 1.20 6.80
C ILE A 97 1.66 1.87 7.92
N ALA A 98 1.59 1.33 9.15
CA ALA A 98 2.35 1.82 10.29
C ALA A 98 3.85 1.76 10.02
N HIS A 99 4.36 0.61 9.57
CA HIS A 99 5.77 0.39 9.24
C HIS A 99 6.26 1.27 8.09
N PHE A 100 5.39 1.56 7.11
CA PHE A 100 5.74 2.49 6.04
C PHE A 100 5.93 3.92 6.55
N LEU A 101 5.01 4.40 7.37
CA LEU A 101 5.05 5.76 7.93
C LEU A 101 6.14 5.92 8.98
N ASP A 102 6.33 4.88 9.80
CA ASP A 102 7.30 4.80 10.87
C ASP A 102 7.81 3.35 11.01
N PRO A 103 9.02 3.02 10.53
CA PRO A 103 9.56 1.66 10.51
C PRO A 103 9.61 0.99 11.88
N ASP A 104 9.71 1.78 12.96
CA ASP A 104 9.76 1.30 14.34
C ASP A 104 8.36 1.06 14.94
N SER A 105 7.30 1.42 14.21
CA SER A 105 5.92 1.29 14.67
C SER A 105 5.26 0.01 14.16
N ILE A 106 4.54 -0.66 15.07
CA ILE A 106 3.78 -1.89 14.79
C ILE A 106 2.27 -1.68 14.77
N THR A 107 1.79 -0.53 15.27
CA THR A 107 0.38 -0.12 15.26
C THR A 107 0.26 1.34 14.84
N PHE A 108 -0.96 1.82 14.63
CA PHE A 108 -1.17 3.25 14.40
C PHE A 108 -0.92 4.09 15.65
N ASP A 109 -1.12 3.56 16.86
CA ASP A 109 -1.04 4.35 18.10
C ASP A 109 0.37 4.91 18.36
N ASP A 110 1.40 4.12 18.06
CA ASP A 110 2.80 4.50 18.27
C ASP A 110 3.46 5.23 17.10
N CYS A 111 2.76 5.34 15.97
CA CYS A 111 3.32 5.84 14.72
C CYS A 111 3.68 7.34 14.77
N GLN A 112 4.96 7.65 14.56
CA GLN A 112 5.43 9.02 14.32
C GLN A 112 5.27 9.37 12.84
N THR A 113 4.18 10.07 12.52
CA THR A 113 3.77 10.40 11.14
C THR A 113 4.61 11.51 10.48
N ARG A 114 5.90 11.60 10.77
CA ARG A 114 6.79 12.57 10.14
C ARG A 114 7.14 12.10 8.73
N LEU A 115 7.12 13.02 7.77
CA LEU A 115 7.43 12.69 6.40
C LEU A 115 8.93 12.36 6.27
N GLN A 116 9.22 11.09 6.04
CA GLN A 116 10.56 10.56 5.84
C GLN A 116 10.96 10.69 4.37
N ARG A 117 12.12 11.29 4.11
CA ARG A 117 12.62 11.53 2.74
C ARG A 117 12.85 10.23 1.98
N ASP A 118 13.43 9.23 2.62
CA ASP A 118 13.74 7.95 1.98
C ASP A 118 12.47 7.25 1.46
N ARG A 119 11.39 7.28 2.26
CA ARG A 119 10.07 6.76 1.85
C ARG A 119 9.46 7.56 0.69
N LEU A 120 9.68 8.86 0.66
CA LEU A 120 9.22 9.71 -0.46
C LEU A 120 9.97 9.39 -1.76
N GLU A 121 11.27 9.15 -1.67
CA GLU A 121 12.09 8.76 -2.83
C GLU A 121 11.67 7.39 -3.37
N LEU A 122 11.37 6.42 -2.50
CA LEU A 122 10.83 5.12 -2.90
C LEU A 122 9.51 5.26 -3.68
N LEU A 123 8.57 6.06 -3.17
CA LEU A 123 7.30 6.32 -3.87
C LEU A 123 7.50 6.95 -5.25
N ARG A 124 8.42 7.91 -5.36
CA ARG A 124 8.72 8.58 -6.64
C ARG A 124 9.40 7.67 -7.63
N LEU A 125 10.28 6.78 -7.16
CA LEU A 125 10.96 5.80 -7.99
C LEU A 125 9.95 4.80 -8.56
N GLU A 126 9.04 4.29 -7.72
CA GLU A 126 8.00 3.35 -8.14
C GLU A 126 7.05 3.97 -9.17
N LYS A 127 6.63 5.23 -8.94
CA LYS A 127 5.85 6.00 -9.93
C LYS A 127 6.57 6.10 -11.28
N HIS A 128 7.88 6.38 -11.28
CA HIS A 128 8.67 6.48 -12.51
C HIS A 128 8.76 5.12 -13.22
N GLN A 129 8.97 4.03 -12.48
CA GLN A 129 9.01 2.69 -13.04
C GLN A 129 7.68 2.29 -13.67
N ARG A 130 6.55 2.51 -12.98
CA ARG A 130 5.21 2.26 -13.55
C ARG A 130 4.95 3.06 -14.82
N SER A 131 5.33 4.34 -14.83
CA SER A 131 5.17 5.21 -15.99
C SER A 131 6.00 4.73 -17.19
N ALA A 132 7.22 4.25 -16.94
CA ALA A 132 8.09 3.69 -17.98
C ALA A 132 7.56 2.35 -18.54
N THR A 133 7.08 1.45 -17.68
CA THR A 133 6.53 0.15 -18.10
C THR A 133 5.24 0.32 -18.91
N VAL A 134 4.36 1.27 -18.55
CA VAL A 134 3.16 1.59 -19.33
C VAL A 134 3.51 2.17 -20.69
N ALA A 135 4.48 3.09 -20.76
CA ALA A 135 4.95 3.66 -22.02
C ALA A 135 5.56 2.59 -22.96
N GLN A 136 6.30 1.61 -22.41
CA GLN A 136 6.86 0.51 -23.19
C GLN A 136 5.79 -0.46 -23.72
N ARG A 137 4.75 -0.78 -22.94
CA ARG A 137 3.64 -1.64 -23.40
C ARG A 137 2.79 -0.95 -24.46
N SER A 138 2.61 0.36 -24.39
CA SER A 138 1.94 1.14 -25.44
C SER A 138 2.75 1.24 -26.74
N ALA A 139 4.08 1.19 -26.67
CA ALA A 139 4.95 1.21 -27.85
C ALA A 139 5.01 -0.14 -28.60
N MET A 140 4.66 -1.26 -27.95
CA MET A 140 4.58 -2.60 -28.57
C MET A 140 3.21 -2.91 -29.20
N LEU A 141 2.21 -2.04 -29.03
CA LEU A 141 0.90 -2.11 -29.67
C LEU A 141 0.76 -1.01 -30.73
N VAL A 142 1.64 -1.03 -31.73
CA VAL A 142 1.41 -0.32 -32.99
C VAL A 142 1.52 -1.37 -34.10
N PRO A 143 0.44 -1.69 -34.83
CA PRO A 143 0.45 -2.68 -35.92
C PRO A 143 1.27 -2.23 -37.14
#